data_AF-A0A1J4XML6-F1
#
_entry.id   AF-A0A1J4XML6-F1
#
_cell.length_a   1.000
_cell.length_b   1.000
_cell.length_c   1.000
_cell.angle_alpha   90.00
_cell.angle_beta   90.00
_cell.angle_gamma   90.00
#
_symmetry.space_group_name_H-M   'P 1'
#
loop_
_entity.id
_entity.type
_entity.pdbx_description
1 polymer ?
#
loop_
_entity_poly.entity_id
_entity_poly.type
_entity_poly.pdbx_seq_one_letter_code
_entity_poly.pdbx_strand_id
1 'polypeptide(L)'
;MPQIDEHLKWCLKDPRRLIKTKPDLDLAQKHVKKSEYNYGIVQTLEKLKVFDWALNVGFYAIYHCFLAILAKYGFESRNQACTITAILTLINEKELNLDRDLVTQFDTLDVEKNIANPTVRESRELSTYGVETSIDLQQLKKIKKLILKMQRETIRILQE
;
A
#
# COMPACT_ATOMS: atom_id res chain seq x y z
N MET A 1 -7.18 18.87 3.26
CA MET A 1 -6.88 18.96 4.72
C MET A 1 -5.50 19.57 4.80
N PRO A 2 -5.30 20.67 5.54
CA PRO A 2 -4.05 21.44 5.49
C PRO A 2 -2.78 20.59 5.64
N GLN A 3 -2.82 19.57 6.50
CA GLN A 3 -1.71 18.65 6.76
C GLN A 3 -1.31 17.75 5.57
N ILE A 4 -2.28 17.27 4.77
CA ILE A 4 -2.00 16.44 3.58
C ILE A 4 -1.34 17.30 2.50
N ASP A 5 -1.82 18.52 2.32
CA ASP A 5 -1.33 19.43 1.27
C ASP A 5 0.10 19.90 1.56
N GLU A 6 0.41 20.17 2.83
CA GLU A 6 1.78 20.47 3.27
C GLU A 6 2.72 19.27 3.14
N HIS A 7 2.27 18.07 3.53
CA HIS A 7 3.08 16.87 3.40
C HIS A 7 3.31 16.49 1.94
N LEU A 8 2.34 16.70 1.05
CA LEU A 8 2.52 16.51 -0.39
C LEU A 8 3.60 17.44 -0.95
N LYS A 9 3.60 18.73 -0.55
CA LYS A 9 4.67 19.68 -0.92
C LYS A 9 6.02 19.20 -0.40
N TRP A 10 6.10 18.67 0.82
CA TRP A 10 7.33 18.09 1.36
C TRP A 10 7.80 16.88 0.54
N CYS A 11 6.88 15.99 0.15
CA CYS A 11 7.18 14.82 -0.68
C CYS A 11 7.73 15.20 -2.06
N LEU A 12 7.15 16.20 -2.72
CA LEU A 12 7.56 16.64 -4.06
C LEU A 12 8.87 17.45 -4.09
N LYS A 13 9.38 17.90 -2.95
CA LYS A 13 10.66 18.64 -2.88
C LYS A 13 11.89 17.75 -3.12
N ASP A 14 11.75 16.43 -3.06
CA ASP A 14 12.86 15.50 -3.22
C ASP A 14 12.47 14.36 -4.15
N PRO A 15 13.12 14.24 -5.32
CA PRO A 15 12.78 13.21 -6.28
C PRO A 15 13.04 11.79 -5.76
N ARG A 16 13.81 11.63 -4.67
CA ARG A 16 13.98 10.32 -4.02
C ARG A 16 12.75 9.90 -3.20
N ARG A 17 11.75 10.78 -3.03
CA ARG A 17 10.51 10.52 -2.28
C ARG A 17 9.32 10.34 -3.21
N LEU A 18 8.98 11.39 -3.96
CA LEU A 18 7.85 11.44 -4.90
C LEU A 18 8.21 12.33 -6.09
N ILE A 19 7.95 11.84 -7.30
CA ILE A 19 8.17 12.56 -8.55
C ILE A 19 6.84 12.61 -9.32
N LYS A 20 6.52 13.78 -9.89
CA LYS A 20 5.50 13.89 -10.93
C LYS A 20 6.10 13.48 -12.28
N THR A 21 5.49 12.50 -12.91
CA THR A 21 5.86 11.94 -14.21
C THR A 21 4.67 12.04 -15.17
N LYS A 22 4.72 11.35 -16.31
CA LYS A 22 3.55 11.16 -17.17
C LYS A 22 2.83 9.87 -16.76
N PRO A 23 1.49 9.81 -16.91
CA PRO A 23 0.74 8.55 -16.82
C PRO A 23 1.42 7.41 -17.58
N ASP A 24 1.60 6.27 -16.90
CA ASP A 24 2.23 5.07 -17.45
C ASP A 24 1.40 3.83 -17.10
N LEU A 25 0.52 3.43 -18.03
CA LEU A 25 -0.34 2.26 -17.87
C LEU A 25 0.43 0.93 -17.96
N ASP A 26 1.55 0.88 -18.70
CA ASP A 26 2.35 -0.34 -18.79
C ASP A 26 3.07 -0.61 -17.46
N LEU A 27 3.69 0.41 -16.88
CA LEU A 27 4.27 0.32 -15.54
C LEU A 27 3.21 -0.03 -14.49
N ALA A 28 2.02 0.57 -14.59
CA ALA A 28 0.92 0.26 -13.70
C ALA A 28 0.50 -1.22 -13.76
N GLN A 29 0.37 -1.78 -14.97
CA GLN A 29 0.08 -3.20 -15.17
C GLN A 29 1.20 -4.11 -14.64
N LYS A 30 2.47 -3.72 -14.80
CA LYS A 30 3.62 -4.44 -14.22
C LYS A 30 3.54 -4.47 -12.69
N HIS A 31 3.12 -3.39 -12.05
CA HIS A 31 2.90 -3.35 -10.61
C HIS A 31 1.75 -4.26 -10.16
N VAL A 32 0.63 -4.31 -10.89
CA VAL A 32 -0.46 -5.27 -10.62
C VAL A 32 0.06 -6.71 -10.68
N LYS A 33 0.76 -7.08 -11.76
CA LYS A 33 1.37 -8.41 -11.91
C LYS A 33 2.33 -8.74 -10.76
N LYS A 34 3.09 -7.74 -10.29
CA LYS A 34 3.98 -7.91 -9.13
C LYS A 34 3.21 -8.12 -7.82
N SER A 35 2.07 -7.44 -7.64
CA SER A 35 1.16 -7.67 -6.52
C SER A 35 0.61 -9.11 -6.53
N GLU A 36 0.12 -9.58 -7.68
CA GLU A 36 -0.40 -10.94 -7.86
C GLU A 36 0.67 -12.01 -7.59
N TYR A 37 1.87 -11.81 -8.12
CA TYR A 37 3.03 -12.66 -7.84
C TYR A 37 3.33 -12.71 -6.33
N ASN A 38 3.41 -11.55 -5.67
CA ASN A 38 3.66 -11.47 -4.23
C ASN A 38 2.56 -12.19 -3.44
N TYR A 39 1.29 -12.12 -3.85
CA TYR A 39 0.21 -12.86 -3.20
C TYR A 39 0.41 -14.39 -3.30
N GLY A 40 0.88 -14.91 -4.43
CA GLY A 40 1.26 -16.32 -4.56
C GLY A 40 2.40 -16.72 -3.61
N ILE A 41 3.36 -15.82 -3.38
CA ILE A 41 4.42 -16.02 -2.39
C ILE A 41 3.86 -16.02 -0.95
N VAL A 42 2.92 -15.12 -0.61
CA VAL A 42 2.23 -15.14 0.70
C VAL A 42 1.59 -16.50 0.96
N GLN A 43 0.89 -17.06 -0.02
CA GLN A 43 0.24 -18.37 0.11
C GLN A 43 1.27 -19.52 0.27
N THR A 44 2.43 -19.39 -0.36
CA THR A 44 3.52 -20.36 -0.22
C THR A 44 4.11 -20.32 1.19
N LEU A 45 4.42 -19.12 1.69
CA LEU A 45 4.98 -18.92 3.02
C LEU A 45 4.00 -19.34 4.13
N GLU A 46 2.71 -19.09 3.96
CA GLU A 46 1.65 -19.58 4.85
C GLU A 46 1.65 -21.12 4.96
N LYS A 47 1.77 -21.84 3.83
CA LYS A 47 1.84 -23.30 3.83
C LYS A 47 3.08 -23.82 4.56
N LEU A 48 4.20 -23.11 4.43
CA LEU A 48 5.45 -23.41 5.11
C LEU A 48 5.47 -22.96 6.58
N LYS A 49 4.38 -22.31 7.06
CA LYS A 49 4.26 -21.75 8.40
C LYS A 49 5.28 -20.65 8.73
N VAL A 50 5.75 -19.92 7.71
CA VAL A 50 6.68 -18.79 7.83
C VAL A 50 5.87 -17.48 7.80
N PHE A 51 5.19 -17.19 8.91
CA PHE A 51 4.10 -16.20 8.94
C PHE A 51 4.56 -14.74 8.97
N ASP A 52 5.69 -14.45 9.60
CA ASP A 52 6.38 -13.16 9.60
C ASP A 52 6.75 -12.71 8.18
N TRP A 53 7.40 -13.59 7.43
CA TRP A 53 7.69 -13.33 6.02
C TRP A 53 6.42 -13.24 5.18
N ALA A 54 5.39 -14.05 5.47
CA ALA A 54 4.12 -13.96 4.77
C ALA A 54 3.45 -12.58 4.97
N LEU A 55 3.50 -12.00 6.17
CA LEU A 55 3.01 -10.64 6.41
C LEU A 55 3.84 -9.60 5.65
N ASN A 56 5.18 -9.72 5.68
CA ASN A 56 6.07 -8.79 4.99
C ASN A 56 5.82 -8.78 3.47
N VAL A 57 5.71 -9.96 2.85
CA VAL A 57 5.37 -10.06 1.43
C VAL A 57 3.95 -9.55 1.15
N GLY A 58 3.01 -9.78 2.07
CA GLY A 58 1.64 -9.26 1.97
C GLY A 58 1.57 -7.73 1.98
N PHE A 59 2.43 -7.07 2.78
CA PHE A 59 2.60 -5.62 2.74
C PHE A 59 3.00 -5.17 1.33
N TYR A 60 4.02 -5.80 0.74
CA TYR A 60 4.49 -5.43 -0.60
C TYR A 60 3.47 -5.73 -1.71
N ALA A 61 2.62 -6.75 -1.54
CA ALA A 61 1.51 -7.01 -2.46
C ALA A 61 0.54 -5.82 -2.49
N ILE A 62 0.16 -5.27 -1.32
CA ILE A 62 -0.70 -4.07 -1.27
C ILE A 62 0.05 -2.82 -1.74
N TYR A 63 1.32 -2.67 -1.35
CA TYR A 63 2.12 -1.50 -1.75
C TYR A 63 2.24 -1.38 -3.27
N HIS A 64 2.42 -2.50 -3.99
CA HIS A 64 2.42 -2.51 -5.44
C HIS A 64 1.07 -2.10 -6.06
N CYS A 65 -0.06 -2.34 -5.40
CA CYS A 65 -1.35 -1.81 -5.86
C CYS A 65 -1.35 -0.27 -5.82
N PHE A 66 -0.83 0.35 -4.76
CA PHE A 66 -0.72 1.81 -4.71
C PHE A 66 0.25 2.36 -5.75
N LEU A 67 1.39 1.71 -5.96
CA LEU A 67 2.33 2.11 -7.01
C LEU A 67 1.71 1.99 -8.41
N ALA A 68 0.87 0.98 -8.67
CA ALA A 68 0.14 0.86 -9.92
C ALA A 68 -0.82 2.04 -10.13
N ILE A 69 -1.56 2.43 -9.09
CA ILE A 69 -2.44 3.60 -9.14
C ILE A 69 -1.60 4.85 -9.40
N LEU A 70 -0.53 5.10 -8.64
CA LEU A 70 0.30 6.28 -8.86
C LEU A 70 0.89 6.35 -10.27
N ALA A 71 1.36 5.22 -10.83
CA ALA A 71 1.85 5.18 -12.20
C ALA A 71 0.77 5.60 -13.21
N LYS A 72 -0.49 5.16 -13.04
CA LYS A 72 -1.62 5.62 -13.87
C LYS A 72 -1.82 7.14 -13.78
N TYR A 73 -1.68 7.72 -12.59
CA TYR A 73 -1.90 9.16 -12.38
C TYR A 73 -0.64 10.02 -12.59
N GLY A 74 0.45 9.46 -13.13
CA GLY A 74 1.67 10.20 -13.43
C GLY A 74 2.48 10.56 -12.19
N PHE A 75 2.62 9.61 -11.26
CA PHE A 75 3.51 9.72 -10.12
C PHE A 75 4.41 8.49 -10.00
N GLU A 76 5.67 8.73 -9.63
CA GLU A 76 6.59 7.69 -9.16
C GLU A 76 6.92 7.96 -7.70
N SER A 77 6.77 6.95 -6.84
CA SER A 77 7.05 7.06 -5.41
C SER A 77 8.04 5.99 -4.96
N ARG A 78 8.97 6.41 -4.09
CA ARG A 78 9.95 5.54 -3.43
C ARG A 78 9.86 5.63 -1.90
N ASN A 79 8.86 6.36 -1.40
CA ASN A 79 8.62 6.56 0.02
C ASN A 79 7.17 6.17 0.36
N GLN A 80 6.98 5.37 1.40
CA GLN A 80 5.67 4.82 1.77
C GLN A 80 4.69 5.92 2.20
N ALA A 81 5.12 6.82 3.08
CA ALA A 81 4.29 7.93 3.53
C ALA A 81 3.90 8.85 2.37
N CYS A 82 4.82 9.13 1.43
CA CYS A 82 4.52 9.92 0.24
C CYS A 82 3.59 9.21 -0.74
N THR A 83 3.67 7.88 -0.82
CA THR A 83 2.73 7.06 -1.61
C THR A 83 1.31 7.25 -1.10
N ILE A 84 1.11 7.13 0.21
CA ILE A 84 -0.19 7.28 0.87
C ILE A 84 -0.70 8.71 0.77
N THR A 85 0.18 9.68 0.93
CA THR A 85 -0.15 11.10 0.77
C THR A 85 -0.68 11.39 -0.64
N ALA A 86 0.02 10.92 -1.68
CA ALA A 86 -0.41 11.12 -3.06
C ALA A 86 -1.77 10.45 -3.35
N ILE A 87 -1.98 9.21 -2.88
CA ILE A 87 -3.27 8.51 -3.03
C ILE A 87 -4.41 9.28 -2.33
N LEU A 88 -4.19 9.72 -1.09
CA LEU A 88 -5.20 10.49 -0.34
C LEU A 88 -5.49 11.85 -0.99
N THR A 89 -4.49 12.51 -1.56
CA THR A 89 -4.69 13.73 -2.37
C THR A 89 -5.61 13.45 -3.55
N LEU A 90 -5.31 12.43 -4.36
CA LEU A 90 -6.13 12.08 -5.53
C LEU A 90 -7.59 11.74 -5.15
N ILE A 91 -7.79 11.07 -4.01
CA ILE A 91 -9.15 10.78 -3.48
C ILE A 91 -9.85 12.08 -3.06
N ASN A 92 -9.18 12.96 -2.34
CA ASN A 92 -9.75 14.22 -1.86
C ASN A 92 -10.12 15.17 -3.02
N GLU A 93 -9.30 15.17 -4.07
CA GLU A 93 -9.52 15.93 -5.30
C GLU A 93 -10.57 15.27 -6.22
N LYS A 94 -11.09 14.10 -5.84
CA LYS A 94 -12.07 13.29 -6.59
C LYS A 94 -11.56 12.80 -7.95
N GLU A 95 -10.25 12.80 -8.16
CA GLU A 95 -9.61 12.23 -9.34
C GLU A 95 -9.52 10.69 -9.25
N LEU A 96 -9.53 10.15 -8.02
CA LEU A 96 -9.46 8.73 -7.73
C LEU A 96 -10.67 8.27 -6.91
N ASN A 97 -11.47 7.38 -7.49
CA ASN A 97 -12.55 6.69 -6.78
C ASN A 97 -12.03 5.42 -6.10
N LEU A 98 -11.37 5.57 -4.95
CA LEU A 98 -10.92 4.47 -4.09
C LEU A 98 -11.46 4.67 -2.68
N ASP A 99 -11.98 3.59 -2.08
CA ASP A 99 -12.43 3.58 -0.70
C ASP A 99 -11.29 3.97 0.25
N ARG A 100 -11.46 5.13 0.93
CA ARG A 100 -10.45 5.67 1.85
C ARG A 100 -10.12 4.70 2.98
N ASP A 101 -11.06 3.84 3.38
CA ASP A 101 -10.84 2.84 4.43
C ASP A 101 -9.83 1.77 4.02
N LEU A 102 -9.63 1.55 2.72
CA LEU A 102 -8.57 0.65 2.23
C LEU A 102 -7.18 1.26 2.41
N VAL A 103 -7.07 2.57 2.26
CA VAL A 103 -5.83 3.31 2.44
C VAL A 103 -5.47 3.35 3.92
N THR A 104 -6.43 3.66 4.79
CA THR A 104 -6.22 3.74 6.25
C THR A 104 -5.94 2.39 6.90
N GLN A 105 -6.45 1.28 6.36
CA GLN A 105 -6.06 -0.07 6.78
C GLN A 105 -4.60 -0.38 6.48
N PHE A 106 -4.04 0.19 5.40
CA PHE A 106 -2.65 -0.03 5.06
C PHE A 106 -1.70 0.83 5.90
N ASP A 107 -1.99 2.13 6.01
CA ASP A 107 -1.20 3.09 6.77
C ASP A 107 -2.05 4.32 7.14
N THR A 108 -1.67 5.03 8.20
CA THR A 108 -2.29 6.30 8.61
C THR A 108 -1.25 7.41 8.68
N LEU A 109 -1.61 8.59 8.16
CA LEU A 109 -0.82 9.82 8.40
C LEU A 109 -1.17 10.46 9.75
N ASP A 110 -2.31 10.09 10.34
CA ASP A 110 -2.70 10.48 11.70
C ASP A 110 -2.12 9.48 12.68
N VAL A 111 -1.05 9.87 13.37
CA VAL A 111 -0.50 9.15 14.53
C VAL A 111 -1.48 9.20 15.72
N GLU A 112 -2.43 10.13 15.71
CA GLU A 112 -3.37 10.40 16.81
C GLU A 112 -4.70 9.64 16.71
N LYS A 113 -4.98 8.95 15.60
CA LYS A 113 -6.13 8.05 15.56
C LYS A 113 -5.77 6.81 16.35
N ASN A 114 -6.40 6.65 17.51
CA ASN A 114 -6.50 5.39 18.25
C ASN A 114 -7.17 4.33 17.36
N ILE A 115 -6.45 3.78 16.39
CA ILE A 115 -6.90 2.63 15.63
C ILE A 115 -6.78 1.45 16.59
N ALA A 116 -7.91 0.80 16.90
CA ALA A 116 -7.95 -0.34 17.82
C ALA A 116 -7.14 -1.57 17.32
N ASN A 117 -6.60 -1.52 16.10
CA ASN A 117 -5.78 -2.56 15.49
C ASN A 117 -4.59 -1.91 14.76
N PRO A 118 -3.39 -2.54 14.75
CA PRO A 118 -2.27 -2.03 13.98
C PRO A 118 -2.57 -2.02 12.47
N THR A 119 -2.04 -1.02 11.78
CA THR A 119 -2.04 -0.94 10.32
C THR A 119 -1.19 -2.04 9.70
N VAL A 120 -1.33 -2.29 8.39
CA VAL A 120 -0.47 -3.24 7.67
C VAL A 120 1.00 -2.82 7.73
N ARG A 121 1.28 -1.52 7.66
CA ARG A 121 2.64 -0.99 7.80
C ARG A 121 3.24 -1.28 9.17
N GLU A 122 2.52 -0.97 10.25
CA GLU A 122 2.99 -1.23 11.62
C GLU A 122 3.20 -2.72 11.85
N SER A 123 2.27 -3.57 11.38
CA SER A 123 2.40 -5.03 11.46
C SER A 123 3.64 -5.53 10.71
N ARG A 124 3.96 -4.93 9.56
CA ARG A 124 5.20 -5.22 8.82
C ARG A 124 6.45 -4.76 9.57
N GLU A 125 6.44 -3.56 10.14
CA GLU A 125 7.58 -3.04 10.91
C GLU A 125 7.87 -3.93 12.13
N LEU A 126 6.83 -4.32 12.88
CA LEU A 126 6.94 -5.25 14.01
C LEU A 126 7.46 -6.62 13.59
N SER A 127 6.97 -7.20 12.49
CA SER A 127 7.44 -8.51 12.01
C SER A 127 8.85 -8.47 11.40
N THR A 128 9.32 -7.31 10.92
CA THR A 128 10.65 -7.18 10.29
C THR A 128 11.74 -6.88 11.31
N TYR A 129 11.46 -5.99 12.26
CA TYR A 129 12.45 -5.50 13.22
C TYR A 129 12.26 -6.05 14.64
N GLY A 130 11.11 -6.65 14.91
CA GLY A 130 10.88 -7.39 16.14
C GLY A 130 11.74 -8.65 16.19
N VAL A 131 11.96 -9.14 17.41
CA VAL A 131 12.70 -10.39 17.67
C VAL A 131 11.78 -11.61 17.77
N GLU A 132 10.47 -11.38 17.78
CA GLU A 132 9.44 -12.41 17.89
C GLU A 132 9.12 -13.02 16.52
N THR A 133 9.19 -14.34 16.41
CA THR A 133 8.86 -15.07 15.17
C THR A 133 7.40 -15.58 15.16
N SER A 134 6.66 -15.38 16.25
CA SER A 134 5.27 -15.80 16.38
C SER A 134 4.33 -14.69 15.93
N ILE A 135 3.40 -15.02 15.03
CA ILE A 135 2.43 -14.07 14.45
C ILE A 135 1.02 -14.57 14.66
N ASP A 136 0.10 -13.65 14.90
CA ASP A 136 -1.34 -13.92 14.92
C ASP A 136 -1.86 -14.30 13.53
N LEU A 137 -2.31 -15.54 13.37
CA LEU A 137 -2.92 -16.06 12.14
C LEU A 137 -4.14 -15.26 11.68
N GLN A 138 -4.82 -14.54 12.59
CA GLN A 138 -5.91 -13.65 12.20
C GLN A 138 -5.39 -12.45 11.39
N GLN A 139 -4.21 -11.92 11.70
CA GLN A 139 -3.57 -10.85 10.92
C GLN A 139 -3.26 -11.32 9.49
N LEU A 140 -2.75 -12.55 9.33
CA LEU A 140 -2.50 -13.13 8.02
C LEU A 140 -3.79 -13.33 7.21
N LYS A 141 -4.89 -13.74 7.85
CA LYS A 141 -6.20 -13.82 7.17
C LYS A 141 -6.70 -12.45 6.74
N LYS A 142 -6.52 -11.41 7.57
CA LYS A 142 -6.91 -10.03 7.26
C LYS A 142 -6.11 -9.49 6.06
N ILE A 143 -4.78 -9.62 6.07
CA ILE A 143 -3.93 -9.10 4.98
C ILE A 143 -4.24 -9.79 3.65
N LYS A 144 -4.49 -11.11 3.64
CA LYS A 144 -4.88 -11.85 2.42
C LYS A 144 -6.18 -11.33 1.81
N LYS A 145 -7.19 -11.03 2.64
CA LYS A 145 -8.44 -10.43 2.17
C LYS A 145 -8.23 -9.02 1.60
N LEU A 146 -7.40 -8.23 2.28
CA LEU A 146 -7.09 -6.86 1.87
C LEU A 146 -6.31 -6.82 0.54
N ILE A 147 -5.32 -7.70 0.34
CA ILE A 147 -4.59 -7.85 -0.92
C ILE A 147 -5.56 -8.07 -2.08
N LEU A 148 -6.45 -9.06 -1.97
CA LEU A 148 -7.41 -9.38 -3.02
C LEU A 148 -8.39 -8.23 -3.28
N LYS A 149 -8.84 -7.51 -2.24
CA LYS A 149 -9.71 -6.34 -2.41
C LYS A 149 -8.94 -5.21 -3.12
N MET A 150 -7.71 -4.92 -2.70
CA MET A 150 -6.87 -3.89 -3.33
C MET A 150 -6.52 -4.21 -4.78
N GLN A 151 -6.21 -5.47 -5.11
CA GLN A 151 -5.95 -5.88 -6.50
C GLN A 151 -7.18 -5.65 -7.38
N ARG A 152 -8.37 -6.06 -6.93
CA ARG A 152 -9.63 -5.83 -7.68
C ARG A 152 -9.90 -4.35 -7.91
N GLU A 153 -9.81 -3.53 -6.87
CA GLU A 153 -10.02 -2.09 -7.01
C GLU A 153 -8.99 -1.45 -7.94
N THR A 154 -7.73 -1.84 -7.83
CA THR A 154 -6.66 -1.33 -8.69
C THR A 154 -6.91 -1.68 -10.16
N ILE A 155 -7.30 -2.93 -10.45
CA ILE A 155 -7.65 -3.37 -11.80
C ILE A 155 -8.84 -2.57 -12.35
N ARG A 156 -9.89 -2.36 -11.55
CA ARG A 156 -11.03 -1.51 -11.94
C ARG A 156 -10.56 -0.09 -12.28
N ILE A 157 -9.81 0.54 -11.38
CA ILE A 157 -9.26 1.89 -11.56
C ILE A 157 -8.44 1.97 -12.85
N LEU A 158 -7.66 0.94 -13.19
CA LEU A 158 -6.84 0.91 -14.41
C LEU A 158 -7.64 0.87 -15.71
N GLN A 159 -8.89 0.41 -15.66
CA GLN A 159 -9.79 0.27 -16.82
C GLN A 159 -10.66 1.50 -17.08
N GLU A 160 -10.78 2.41 -16.10
CA GLU A 160 -11.49 3.70 -16.22
C GLU A 160 -10.73 4.71 -17.07
#